data_AF-A0AAU9S1Y5-F1
#
_entry.id   AF-A0AAU9S1Y5-F1
#
_cell.length_a   1.000
_cell.length_b   1.000
_cell.length_c   1.000
_cell.angle_alpha   90.00
_cell.angle_beta   90.00
_cell.angle_gamma   90.00
#
_symmetry.space_group_name_H-M   'P 1'
#
loop_
_entity.id
_entity.type
_entity.pdbx_description
1 polymer ?
#
loop_
_entity_poly.entity_id
_entity_poly.type
_entity_poly.pdbx_seq_one_letter_code
_entity_poly.pdbx_strand_id
1 'polypeptide(L)'
;MKVAEKIVFLWNDSDGFAATVADSLSPNPSSPLRKLEEQIDLPLDKYGVEDGGTGGSVVHFVDGNGDYQVSIFLLRSYEPPALVCAMNELLDLITREASTPPTIVAPFLVAASKLKFNNRSLEASSRAASLHYFQVGPETEATRLLASRIDKPPPLTQIHYEPLSCLLHLARVKGLPASILIGQKSSSNPHKALDEDLKVINETGELVASYAGLSFSRDRIKWNASKTAKEEKSPWRALYG
;
A
#
# COMPACT_ATOMS: atom_id res chain seq x y z
N MET A 1 18.88 1.57 -9.61
CA MET A 1 18.70 2.16 -8.26
C MET A 1 18.73 0.99 -7.29
N LYS A 2 19.49 1.07 -6.19
CA LYS A 2 19.55 -0.04 -5.22
C LYS A 2 18.24 -0.12 -4.44
N VAL A 3 17.72 -1.33 -4.29
CA VAL A 3 16.46 -1.60 -3.58
C VAL A 3 16.69 -2.73 -2.57
N ALA A 4 16.09 -2.62 -1.39
CA ALA A 4 16.10 -3.69 -0.40
C ALA A 4 15.22 -4.87 -0.83
N GLU A 5 15.47 -6.05 -0.25
CA GLU A 5 14.59 -7.22 -0.44
C GLU A 5 13.20 -7.02 0.17
N LYS A 6 13.12 -6.27 1.28
CA LYS A 6 11.86 -5.90 1.93
C LYS A 6 11.34 -4.58 1.38
N ILE A 7 10.17 -4.64 0.75
CA ILE A 7 9.57 -3.48 0.09
C ILE A 7 8.23 -3.18 0.72
N VAL A 8 8.03 -1.91 1.06
CA VAL A 8 6.70 -1.38 1.40
C VAL A 8 6.28 -0.45 0.26
N PHE A 9 5.15 -0.76 -0.39
CA PHE A 9 4.58 0.08 -1.45
C PHE A 9 3.41 0.87 -0.90
N LEU A 10 3.49 2.20 -0.98
CA LEU A 10 2.48 3.13 -0.54
C LEU A 10 1.99 3.96 -1.73
N TRP A 11 0.68 3.90 -1.98
CA TRP A 11 0.02 4.73 -2.99
C TRP A 11 -0.37 6.07 -2.37
N ASN A 12 0.16 7.19 -2.88
CA ASN A 12 -0.16 8.52 -2.36
C ASN A 12 -1.62 8.89 -2.67
N ASP A 13 -2.53 8.46 -1.81
CA ASP A 13 -3.95 8.71 -1.92
C ASP A 13 -4.32 10.14 -1.50
N SER A 14 -5.44 10.63 -2.03
CA SER A 14 -5.97 11.96 -1.71
C SER A 14 -6.30 12.14 -0.22
N ASP A 15 -6.53 11.06 0.50
CA ASP A 15 -6.93 11.10 1.90
C ASP A 15 -5.70 11.11 2.85
N GLY A 16 -4.48 10.98 2.30
CA GLY A 16 -3.22 11.08 3.02
C GLY A 16 -2.85 9.83 3.82
N PHE A 17 -3.44 8.67 3.52
CA PHE A 17 -3.18 7.43 4.25
C PHE A 17 -1.71 7.00 4.07
N ALA A 18 -1.23 6.97 2.84
CA ALA A 18 0.16 6.59 2.55
C ALA A 18 1.18 7.51 3.23
N ALA A 19 0.98 8.83 3.14
CA ALA A 19 1.84 9.81 3.81
C ALA A 19 1.82 9.62 5.34
N THR A 20 0.63 9.40 5.91
CA THR A 20 0.46 9.14 7.35
C THR A 20 1.25 7.91 7.81
N VAL A 21 1.17 6.81 7.04
CA VAL A 21 1.91 5.57 7.35
C VAL A 21 3.41 5.80 7.20
N ALA A 22 3.86 6.42 6.10
CA ALA A 22 5.28 6.67 5.84
C ALA A 22 5.93 7.55 6.93
N ASP A 23 5.29 8.67 7.30
CA ASP A 23 5.81 9.63 8.29
C ASP A 23 5.86 9.05 9.71
N SER A 24 4.97 8.12 9.99
CA SER A 24 4.88 7.45 11.30
C SER A 24 5.87 6.30 11.44
N LEU A 25 6.56 5.89 10.37
CA LEU A 25 7.59 4.86 10.39
C LEU A 25 8.97 5.44 10.71
N SER A 26 9.66 4.86 11.67
CA SER A 26 11.02 5.23 12.06
C SER A 26 11.91 4.00 12.31
N PRO A 27 13.24 4.14 12.25
CA PRO A 27 14.13 3.12 12.77
C PRO A 27 13.74 2.78 14.22
N ASN A 28 13.92 1.52 14.61
CA ASN A 28 13.82 1.18 16.03
C ASN A 28 14.90 1.95 16.82
N PRO A 29 14.62 2.46 18.04
CA PRO A 29 15.59 3.27 18.79
C PRO A 29 16.92 2.54 19.08
N SER A 30 16.89 1.22 19.15
CA SER A 30 18.07 0.35 19.33
C SER A 30 18.75 -0.07 18.04
N SER A 31 18.20 0.31 16.88
CA SER A 31 18.68 -0.12 15.57
C SER A 31 19.67 0.89 14.98
N PRO A 32 20.77 0.45 14.35
CA PRO A 32 21.74 1.33 13.70
C PRO A 32 21.25 1.86 12.33
N LEU A 33 20.00 1.60 11.94
CA LEU A 33 19.47 1.98 10.64
C LEU A 33 19.39 3.51 10.47
N ARG A 34 19.92 4.00 9.36
CA ARG A 34 19.77 5.39 8.92
C ARG A 34 18.74 5.48 7.79
N LYS A 35 18.03 6.61 7.73
CA LYS A 35 17.13 6.94 6.61
C LYS A 35 17.93 7.58 5.47
N LEU A 36 17.64 7.17 4.24
CA LEU A 36 18.12 7.79 3.00
C LEU A 36 16.90 8.02 2.11
N GLU A 37 16.71 9.25 1.64
CA GLU A 37 15.57 9.60 0.79
C GLU A 37 16.04 9.87 -0.64
N GLU A 38 15.36 9.28 -1.61
CA GLU A 38 15.63 9.46 -3.04
C GLU A 38 14.32 9.78 -3.77
N GLN A 39 14.41 10.49 -4.89
CA GLN A 39 13.27 10.72 -5.77
C GLN A 39 13.19 9.58 -6.79
N ILE A 40 11.97 9.17 -7.11
CA ILE A 40 11.73 8.17 -8.14
C ILE A 40 11.57 8.91 -9.46
N ASP A 41 12.28 8.46 -10.48
CA ASP A 41 12.06 8.88 -11.86
C ASP A 41 11.44 7.70 -12.65
N LEU A 42 10.29 7.93 -13.28
CA LEU A 42 9.57 6.92 -14.04
C LEU A 42 9.49 7.36 -15.50
N PRO A 43 10.09 6.61 -16.45
CA PRO A 43 10.07 6.97 -17.86
C PRO A 43 8.71 6.62 -18.47
N LEU A 44 7.75 7.55 -18.35
CA LEU A 44 6.38 7.38 -18.83
C LEU A 44 6.16 7.87 -20.28
N ASP A 45 7.16 8.55 -20.84
CA ASP A 45 7.20 9.06 -22.21
C ASP A 45 6.94 7.96 -23.25
N LYS A 46 7.46 6.76 -23.04
CA LYS A 46 7.22 5.59 -23.90
C LYS A 46 5.76 5.14 -23.96
N TYR A 47 4.93 5.56 -23.01
CA TYR A 47 3.48 5.34 -23.01
C TYR A 47 2.69 6.54 -23.56
N GLY A 48 3.36 7.59 -24.03
CA GLY A 48 2.74 8.85 -24.44
C GLY A 48 2.19 9.67 -23.26
N VAL A 49 2.66 9.40 -22.04
CA VAL A 49 2.30 10.17 -20.85
C VAL A 49 3.36 11.24 -20.63
N GLU A 50 3.01 12.48 -20.94
CA GLU A 50 3.85 13.63 -20.64
C GLU A 50 3.78 13.93 -19.15
N ASP A 51 4.87 13.62 -18.45
CA ASP A 51 4.97 13.79 -17.02
C ASP A 51 6.11 14.78 -16.68
N GLY A 52 5.73 15.97 -16.20
CA GLY A 52 6.68 17.02 -15.80
C GLY A 52 7.13 16.97 -14.35
N GLY A 53 6.75 15.94 -13.58
CA GLY A 53 7.05 15.79 -12.15
C GLY A 53 7.82 14.50 -11.83
N THR A 54 8.36 14.40 -10.60
CA THR A 54 8.96 13.15 -10.13
C THR A 54 7.91 12.05 -10.05
N GLY A 55 8.30 10.78 -10.18
CA GLY A 55 7.41 9.64 -10.03
C GLY A 55 6.94 9.40 -8.60
N GLY A 56 7.51 10.11 -7.63
CA GLY A 56 7.29 9.92 -6.20
C GLY A 56 8.63 9.94 -5.46
N SER A 57 8.64 9.36 -4.27
CA SER A 57 9.84 9.26 -3.44
C SER A 57 10.02 7.86 -2.88
N VAL A 58 11.25 7.53 -2.50
CA VAL A 58 11.58 6.30 -1.79
C VAL A 58 12.39 6.65 -0.54
N VAL A 59 12.05 6.00 0.57
CA VAL A 59 12.80 6.07 1.82
C VAL A 59 13.45 4.72 2.07
N HIS A 60 14.77 4.70 2.06
CA HIS A 60 15.57 3.54 2.38
C HIS A 60 16.00 3.55 3.84
N PHE A 61 15.97 2.39 4.47
CA PHE A 61 16.57 2.14 5.76
C PHE A 61 17.83 1.31 5.54
N VAL A 62 18.97 1.94 5.75
CA VAL A 62 20.29 1.41 5.43
C VAL A 62 21.04 1.15 6.72
N ASP A 63 21.73 0.02 6.82
CA ASP A 63 22.54 -0.29 8.01
C ASP A 63 23.91 0.41 8.03
N GLY A 64 24.71 0.13 9.07
CA GLY A 64 26.04 0.71 9.24
C GLY A 64 27.06 0.30 8.16
N ASN A 65 26.80 -0.79 7.42
CA ASN A 65 27.66 -1.26 6.34
C ASN A 65 27.27 -0.65 4.98
N GLY A 66 26.11 0.01 4.91
CA GLY A 66 25.59 0.58 3.66
C GLY A 66 24.64 -0.36 2.93
N ASP A 67 24.23 -1.48 3.54
CA ASP A 67 23.28 -2.42 2.93
C ASP A 67 21.84 -1.97 3.15
N TYR A 68 21.03 -2.10 2.10
CA TYR A 68 19.64 -1.65 2.07
C TYR A 68 18.76 -2.72 2.72
N GLN A 69 18.22 -2.41 3.90
CA GLN A 69 17.44 -3.36 4.69
C GLN A 69 15.94 -3.28 4.39
N VAL A 70 15.42 -2.08 4.16
CA VAL A 70 14.02 -1.83 3.76
C VAL A 70 13.96 -0.66 2.78
N SER A 71 13.10 -0.77 1.76
CA SER A 71 12.75 0.33 0.87
C SER A 71 11.25 0.60 0.95
N ILE A 72 10.87 1.84 1.31
CA ILE A 72 9.49 2.30 1.32
C ILE A 72 9.28 3.20 0.12
N PHE A 73 8.50 2.74 -0.85
CA PHE A 73 8.15 3.51 -2.04
C PHE A 73 6.84 4.24 -1.82
N LEU A 74 6.86 5.55 -2.01
CA LEU A 74 5.69 6.41 -2.06
C LEU A 74 5.47 6.82 -3.52
N LEU A 75 4.63 6.07 -4.23
CA LEU A 75 4.25 6.41 -5.60
C LEU A 75 3.31 7.60 -5.55
N ARG A 76 3.58 8.64 -6.33
CA ARG A 76 2.67 9.79 -6.40
C ARG A 76 1.31 9.38 -6.97
N SER A 77 0.29 10.21 -6.77
CA SER A 77 -1.00 9.97 -7.41
C SER A 77 -0.91 10.18 -8.91
N TYR A 78 -1.49 9.27 -9.66
CA TYR A 78 -1.68 9.31 -11.11
C TYR A 78 -3.13 8.97 -11.41
N GLU A 79 -3.73 9.71 -12.33
CA GLU A 79 -5.03 9.35 -12.86
C GLU A 79 -4.90 8.26 -13.94
N PRO A 80 -5.91 7.41 -14.11
CA PRO A 80 -6.00 6.51 -15.25
C PRO A 80 -6.01 7.27 -16.58
N PRO A 81 -5.32 6.78 -17.63
CA PRO A 81 -4.59 5.51 -17.70
C PRO A 81 -3.13 5.59 -17.21
N ALA A 82 -2.60 6.75 -16.87
CA ALA A 82 -1.19 6.91 -16.47
C ALA A 82 -0.82 6.08 -15.22
N LEU A 83 -1.79 5.80 -14.34
CA LEU A 83 -1.63 4.92 -13.18
C LEU A 83 -1.02 3.55 -13.51
N VAL A 84 -1.55 2.84 -14.50
CA VAL A 84 -1.04 1.50 -14.84
C VAL A 84 0.37 1.57 -15.41
N CYS A 85 0.66 2.61 -16.21
CA CYS A 85 1.98 2.87 -16.75
C CYS A 85 2.99 3.13 -15.61
N ALA A 86 2.67 4.04 -14.70
CA ALA A 86 3.53 4.39 -13.57
C ALA A 86 3.78 3.20 -12.64
N MET A 87 2.74 2.44 -12.33
CA MET A 87 2.91 1.26 -11.48
C MET A 87 3.66 0.13 -12.18
N ASN A 88 3.49 -0.04 -13.50
CA ASN A 88 4.32 -0.98 -14.25
C ASN A 88 5.81 -0.59 -14.19
N GLU A 89 6.13 0.68 -14.47
CA GLU A 89 7.51 1.17 -14.40
C GLU A 89 8.09 1.04 -12.99
N LEU A 90 7.31 1.30 -11.96
CA LEU A 90 7.77 1.15 -10.59
C LEU A 90 8.08 -0.31 -10.25
N LEU A 91 7.20 -1.25 -10.61
CA LEU A 91 7.44 -2.67 -10.38
C LEU A 91 8.64 -3.19 -11.19
N ASP A 92 8.83 -2.68 -12.40
CA ASP A 92 10.03 -2.96 -13.21
C ASP A 92 11.28 -2.36 -12.55
N LEU A 93 11.23 -1.13 -12.03
CA LEU A 93 12.32 -0.50 -11.29
C LEU A 93 12.72 -1.33 -10.06
N ILE A 94 11.74 -1.80 -9.30
CA ILE A 94 11.91 -2.63 -8.10
C ILE A 94 12.62 -3.95 -8.43
N THR A 95 12.34 -4.54 -9.58
CA THR A 95 12.79 -5.89 -9.94
C THR A 95 14.03 -5.91 -10.82
N ARG A 96 14.38 -4.80 -11.48
CA ARG A 96 15.45 -4.72 -12.50
C ARG A 96 16.83 -5.17 -12.01
N GLU A 97 17.20 -4.81 -10.79
CA GLU A 97 18.54 -5.03 -10.24
C GLU A 97 18.54 -6.02 -9.05
N ALA A 98 17.42 -6.68 -8.79
CA ALA A 98 17.27 -7.54 -7.63
C ALA A 98 17.77 -8.97 -7.94
N SER A 99 18.83 -9.41 -7.25
CA SER A 99 19.35 -10.78 -7.36
C SER A 99 18.34 -11.84 -6.89
N THR A 100 17.44 -11.46 -5.98
CA THR A 100 16.31 -12.27 -5.51
C THR A 100 15.03 -11.46 -5.68
N PRO A 101 13.88 -12.11 -5.97
CA PRO A 101 12.62 -11.41 -6.13
C PRO A 101 12.22 -10.77 -4.79
N PRO A 102 12.06 -9.42 -4.73
CA PRO A 102 11.74 -8.75 -3.49
C PRO A 102 10.31 -9.05 -3.06
N THR A 103 10.07 -9.08 -1.75
CA THR A 103 8.73 -9.22 -1.20
C THR A 103 8.11 -7.82 -1.06
N ILE A 104 6.92 -7.64 -1.63
CA ILE A 104 6.18 -6.37 -1.57
C ILE A 104 5.08 -6.47 -0.53
N VAL A 105 5.03 -5.53 0.41
CA VAL A 105 3.87 -5.31 1.29
C VAL A 105 3.22 -3.99 0.91
N ALA A 106 1.94 -4.03 0.57
CA ALA A 106 1.20 -2.86 0.10
C ALA A 106 -0.06 -2.63 0.92
N PRO A 107 -0.04 -1.71 1.89
CA PRO A 107 -1.22 -1.32 2.62
C PRO A 107 -2.10 -0.34 1.83
N PHE A 108 -3.41 -0.50 1.95
CA PHE A 108 -4.43 0.39 1.40
C PHE A 108 -5.52 0.63 2.45
N LEU A 109 -6.08 1.83 2.45
CA LEU A 109 -7.29 2.16 3.20
C LEU A 109 -8.41 2.50 2.22
N VAL A 110 -9.41 1.63 2.12
CA VAL A 110 -10.42 1.65 1.06
C VAL A 110 -11.82 1.77 1.64
N ALA A 111 -12.68 2.57 1.01
CA ALA A 111 -14.09 2.63 1.39
C ALA A 111 -14.78 1.27 1.20
N ALA A 112 -15.61 0.87 2.17
CA ALA A 112 -16.38 -0.38 2.11
C ALA A 112 -17.18 -0.54 0.80
N SER A 113 -17.74 0.55 0.27
CA SER A 113 -18.51 0.56 -0.99
C SER A 113 -17.68 0.16 -2.22
N LYS A 114 -16.35 0.27 -2.17
CA LYS A 114 -15.44 -0.09 -3.26
C LYS A 114 -14.99 -1.55 -3.20
N LEU A 115 -15.33 -2.30 -2.14
CA LEU A 115 -14.97 -3.70 -1.98
C LEU A 115 -16.24 -4.55 -1.94
N LYS A 116 -16.33 -5.58 -2.79
CA LYS A 116 -17.40 -6.58 -2.69
C LYS A 116 -16.79 -7.93 -2.34
N PHE A 117 -17.21 -8.47 -1.20
CA PHE A 117 -16.86 -9.80 -0.74
C PHE A 117 -17.99 -10.80 -1.02
N ASN A 118 -17.65 -12.05 -1.30
CA ASN A 118 -18.62 -13.14 -1.33
C ASN A 118 -18.86 -13.59 0.12
N ASN A 119 -19.93 -13.13 0.78
CA ASN A 119 -20.73 -13.95 1.71
C ASN A 119 -21.79 -13.17 2.51
N ARG A 120 -22.92 -13.87 2.74
CA ARG A 120 -24.05 -13.55 3.63
C ARG A 120 -23.72 -13.59 5.15
N SER A 121 -22.45 -13.70 5.55
CA SER A 121 -22.05 -14.04 6.93
C SER A 121 -21.37 -12.92 7.73
N LEU A 122 -21.19 -11.73 7.15
CA LEU A 122 -20.55 -10.58 7.81
C LEU A 122 -21.43 -9.92 8.90
N GLU A 123 -22.68 -10.36 9.08
CA GLU A 123 -23.56 -9.82 10.13
C GLU A 123 -23.28 -10.38 11.54
N ALA A 124 -22.43 -11.41 11.70
CA ALA A 124 -22.35 -12.17 12.95
C ALA A 124 -21.07 -11.99 13.81
N SER A 125 -19.98 -11.39 13.31
CA SER A 125 -18.76 -11.20 14.12
C SER A 125 -18.63 -9.76 14.61
N SER A 126 -19.16 -9.49 15.80
CA SER A 126 -19.21 -8.18 16.44
C SER A 126 -17.84 -7.62 16.92
N ARG A 127 -16.71 -8.08 16.37
CA ARG A 127 -15.36 -7.61 16.82
C ARG A 127 -14.19 -7.50 15.83
N ALA A 128 -14.15 -8.04 14.61
CA ALA A 128 -12.81 -8.50 14.11
C ALA A 128 -12.34 -8.31 12.66
N ALA A 129 -12.97 -7.56 11.73
CA ALA A 129 -12.31 -7.42 10.41
C ALA A 129 -12.57 -6.09 9.70
N SER A 130 -11.97 -5.01 10.22
CA SER A 130 -11.70 -3.81 9.42
C SER A 130 -10.40 -3.91 8.62
N LEU A 131 -9.61 -4.97 8.81
CA LEU A 131 -8.38 -5.21 8.09
C LEU A 131 -8.45 -6.58 7.40
N HIS A 132 -8.12 -6.61 6.11
CA HIS A 132 -8.08 -7.81 5.31
C HIS A 132 -6.69 -8.01 4.70
N TYR A 133 -6.34 -9.26 4.43
CA TYR A 133 -5.07 -9.65 3.85
C TYR A 133 -5.30 -10.29 2.46
N PHE A 134 -4.41 -10.06 1.50
CA PHE A 134 -4.45 -10.77 0.22
C PHE A 134 -3.04 -11.06 -0.27
N GLN A 135 -2.73 -12.34 -0.52
CA GLN A 135 -1.43 -12.73 -1.08
C GLN A 135 -1.55 -12.94 -2.61
N VAL A 136 -0.57 -12.40 -3.32
CA VAL A 136 -0.32 -12.64 -4.75
C VAL A 136 1.07 -13.24 -4.90
N GLY A 137 1.18 -14.24 -5.78
CA GLY A 137 2.47 -14.88 -6.07
C GLY A 137 2.93 -15.81 -4.94
N PRO A 138 4.22 -16.18 -4.93
CA PRO A 138 4.78 -17.09 -3.93
C PRO A 138 4.62 -16.54 -2.51
N GLU A 139 4.26 -17.41 -1.58
CA GLU A 139 4.28 -17.09 -0.15
C GLU A 139 5.73 -17.15 0.36
N THR A 140 6.18 -16.11 1.05
CA THR A 140 7.44 -16.09 1.80
C THR A 140 7.19 -16.21 3.30
N GLU A 141 8.21 -16.60 4.07
CA GLU A 141 8.10 -16.73 5.53
C GLU A 141 7.61 -15.42 6.18
N ALA A 142 8.11 -14.28 5.70
CA ALA A 142 7.66 -12.96 6.16
C ALA A 142 6.18 -12.72 5.88
N THR A 143 5.69 -13.08 4.69
CA THR A 143 4.26 -12.93 4.33
C THR A 143 3.36 -13.88 5.11
N ARG A 144 3.83 -15.09 5.43
CA ARG A 144 3.10 -16.04 6.28
C ARG A 144 2.92 -15.51 7.71
N LEU A 145 3.97 -14.93 8.27
CA LEU A 145 3.93 -14.32 9.59
C LEU A 145 2.96 -13.13 9.63
N LEU A 146 2.92 -12.33 8.57
CA LEU A 146 1.91 -11.27 8.40
C LEU A 146 0.49 -11.85 8.34
N ALA A 147 0.28 -12.86 7.49
CA ALA A 147 -1.01 -13.51 7.32
C ALA A 147 -1.55 -14.11 8.62
N SER A 148 -0.70 -14.68 9.48
CA SER A 148 -1.12 -15.28 10.76
C SER A 148 -1.65 -14.27 11.79
N ARG A 149 -1.38 -12.98 11.61
CA ARG A 149 -1.82 -11.92 12.52
C ARG A 149 -3.16 -11.31 12.12
N ILE A 150 -3.67 -11.66 10.95
CA ILE A 150 -4.91 -11.12 10.38
C ILE A 150 -5.86 -12.30 10.18
N ASP A 151 -7.12 -12.12 10.53
CA ASP A 151 -8.12 -13.14 10.26
C ASP A 151 -8.19 -13.46 8.77
N LYS A 152 -8.45 -14.74 8.46
CA LYS A 152 -8.47 -15.21 7.08
C LYS A 152 -9.46 -14.36 6.27
N PRO A 153 -9.00 -13.72 5.18
CA PRO A 153 -9.83 -12.80 4.43
C PRO A 153 -11.04 -13.53 3.83
N PRO A 154 -12.23 -12.91 3.83
CA PRO A 154 -13.33 -13.42 3.02
C PRO A 154 -12.94 -13.38 1.53
N PRO A 155 -13.41 -14.34 0.70
CA PRO A 155 -13.15 -14.32 -0.73
C PRO A 155 -13.69 -13.02 -1.35
N LEU A 156 -12.81 -12.23 -1.93
CA LEU A 156 -13.15 -10.96 -2.57
C LEU A 156 -13.66 -11.23 -4.00
N THR A 157 -14.85 -10.73 -4.34
CA THR A 157 -15.47 -10.96 -5.65
C THR A 157 -15.20 -9.82 -6.62
N GLN A 158 -15.20 -8.58 -6.14
CA GLN A 158 -14.95 -7.41 -6.99
C GLN A 158 -14.23 -6.31 -6.21
N ILE A 159 -13.28 -5.66 -6.89
CA ILE A 159 -12.54 -4.50 -6.40
C ILE A 159 -12.86 -3.32 -7.32
N HIS A 160 -13.56 -2.34 -6.78
CA HIS A 160 -13.91 -1.08 -7.44
C HIS A 160 -13.00 0.05 -6.95
N TYR A 161 -11.70 -0.26 -6.81
CA TYR A 161 -10.67 0.69 -6.41
C TYR A 161 -9.42 0.48 -7.27
N GLU A 162 -9.17 1.44 -8.15
CA GLU A 162 -8.28 1.26 -9.29
C GLU A 162 -6.81 1.04 -8.94
N PRO A 163 -6.18 1.78 -8.00
CA PRO A 163 -4.79 1.54 -7.60
C PRO A 163 -4.57 0.11 -7.09
N LEU A 164 -5.50 -0.38 -6.25
CA LEU A 164 -5.46 -1.74 -5.73
C LEU A 164 -5.64 -2.80 -6.83
N SER A 165 -6.67 -2.64 -7.68
CA SER A 165 -6.92 -3.57 -8.79
C SER A 165 -5.73 -3.65 -9.74
N CYS A 166 -5.12 -2.50 -10.06
CA CYS A 166 -3.99 -2.41 -10.95
C CYS A 166 -2.75 -3.08 -10.35
N LEU A 167 -2.47 -2.88 -9.04
CA LEU A 167 -1.32 -3.51 -8.37
C LEU A 167 -1.48 -5.03 -8.35
N LEU A 168 -2.67 -5.51 -7.97
CA LEU A 168 -2.99 -6.93 -7.94
C LEU A 168 -2.83 -7.58 -9.32
N HIS A 169 -3.28 -6.90 -10.38
CA HIS A 169 -3.15 -7.41 -11.74
C HIS A 169 -1.68 -7.48 -12.17
N LEU A 170 -0.93 -6.39 -12.02
CA LEU A 170 0.48 -6.33 -12.42
C LEU A 170 1.35 -7.30 -11.60
N ALA A 171 1.15 -7.38 -10.28
CA ALA A 171 1.87 -8.32 -9.43
C ALA A 171 1.62 -9.78 -9.86
N ARG A 172 0.39 -10.13 -10.25
CA ARG A 172 0.07 -11.46 -10.79
C ARG A 172 0.76 -11.72 -12.12
N VAL A 173 0.66 -10.79 -13.06
CA VAL A 173 1.26 -10.91 -14.39
C VAL A 173 2.79 -11.05 -14.31
N LYS A 174 3.42 -10.32 -13.40
CA LYS A 174 4.87 -10.35 -13.15
C LYS A 174 5.31 -11.46 -12.19
N GLY A 175 4.38 -12.23 -11.61
CA GLY A 175 4.67 -13.30 -10.66
C GLY A 175 5.35 -12.83 -9.36
N LEU A 176 5.12 -11.59 -8.94
CA LEU A 176 5.78 -10.99 -7.79
C LEU A 176 5.14 -11.45 -6.47
N PRO A 177 5.94 -11.77 -5.43
CA PRO A 177 5.42 -12.05 -4.10
C PRO A 177 4.94 -10.74 -3.46
N ALA A 178 3.62 -10.54 -3.45
CA ALA A 178 2.99 -9.32 -2.94
C ALA A 178 1.91 -9.65 -1.90
N SER A 179 2.07 -9.07 -0.71
CA SER A 179 1.12 -9.09 0.40
C SER A 179 0.37 -7.76 0.46
N ILE A 180 -0.93 -7.79 0.22
CA ILE A 180 -1.78 -6.61 0.28
C ILE A 180 -2.52 -6.57 1.61
N LEU A 181 -2.43 -5.44 2.30
CA LEU A 181 -3.20 -5.15 3.52
C LEU A 181 -4.31 -4.18 3.14
N ILE A 182 -5.57 -4.53 3.37
CA ILE A 182 -6.73 -3.71 2.99
C ILE A 182 -7.48 -3.34 4.27
N GLY A 183 -7.23 -2.14 4.75
CA GLY A 183 -8.07 -1.49 5.74
C GLY A 183 -9.37 -1.02 5.11
N GLN A 184 -10.50 -1.27 5.76
CA GLN A 184 -11.80 -0.80 5.33
C GLN A 184 -12.19 0.45 6.15
N LYS A 185 -12.54 1.53 5.45
CA LYS A 185 -13.06 2.74 6.11
C LYS A 185 -14.42 2.49 6.72
N SER A 186 -14.64 3.07 7.88
CA SER A 186 -15.94 3.05 8.55
C SER A 186 -16.98 3.89 7.81
N SER A 187 -18.20 3.37 7.72
CA SER A 187 -19.36 4.12 7.21
C SER A 187 -20.22 4.70 8.34
N SER A 188 -19.72 4.72 9.57
CA SER A 188 -20.45 5.25 10.73
C SER A 188 -20.47 6.78 10.76
N ASN A 189 -21.12 7.37 11.76
CA ASN A 189 -21.14 8.84 11.92
C ASN A 189 -19.71 9.41 11.98
N PRO A 190 -19.47 10.66 11.51
CA PRO A 190 -18.12 11.16 11.22
C PRO A 190 -17.10 11.03 12.36
N HIS A 191 -17.48 11.32 13.60
CA HIS A 191 -16.60 11.20 14.76
C HIS A 191 -16.23 9.73 15.05
N LYS A 192 -17.21 8.83 15.00
CA LYS A 192 -16.99 7.41 15.23
C LYS A 192 -16.21 6.78 14.08
N ALA A 193 -16.46 7.23 12.85
CA ALA A 193 -15.74 6.78 11.68
C ALA A 193 -14.27 7.18 11.72
N LEU A 194 -13.96 8.40 12.19
CA LEU A 194 -12.58 8.84 12.37
C LEU A 194 -11.83 8.00 13.42
N ASP A 195 -12.45 7.70 14.56
CA ASP A 195 -11.84 6.86 15.60
C ASP A 195 -11.62 5.41 15.12
N GLU A 196 -12.54 4.88 14.32
CA GLU A 196 -12.42 3.55 13.72
C GLU A 196 -11.32 3.53 12.65
N ASP A 197 -11.31 4.49 11.73
CA ASP A 197 -10.28 4.61 10.69
C ASP A 197 -8.88 4.76 11.31
N LEU A 198 -8.74 5.58 12.37
CA LEU A 198 -7.50 5.70 13.13
C LEU A 198 -7.04 4.36 13.71
N LYS A 199 -7.95 3.52 14.22
CA LYS A 199 -7.58 2.18 14.71
C LYS A 199 -7.06 1.30 13.57
N VAL A 200 -7.72 1.33 12.41
CA VAL A 200 -7.26 0.59 11.21
C VAL A 200 -5.88 1.06 10.77
N ILE A 201 -5.64 2.37 10.75
CA ILE A 201 -4.34 2.94 10.38
C ILE A 201 -3.26 2.52 11.36
N ASN A 202 -3.55 2.56 12.67
CA ASN A 202 -2.62 2.12 13.71
C ASN A 202 -2.25 0.64 13.55
N GLU A 203 -3.25 -0.23 13.41
CA GLU A 203 -3.04 -1.68 13.24
C GLU A 203 -2.25 -1.98 11.96
N THR A 204 -2.60 -1.31 10.86
CA THR A 204 -1.90 -1.45 9.57
C THR A 204 -0.45 -0.99 9.69
N GLY A 205 -0.21 0.15 10.33
CA GLY A 205 1.13 0.71 10.55
C GLY A 205 2.00 -0.20 11.41
N GLU A 206 1.44 -0.80 12.47
CA GLU A 206 2.15 -1.75 13.33
C GLU A 206 2.53 -3.04 12.58
N LEU A 207 1.66 -3.55 11.72
CA LEU A 207 1.96 -4.72 10.88
C LEU A 207 3.07 -4.41 9.87
N VAL A 208 2.99 -3.26 9.19
CA VAL A 208 4.03 -2.80 8.26
C VAL A 208 5.37 -2.61 8.97
N ALA A 209 5.37 -1.98 10.14
CA ALA A 209 6.57 -1.79 10.94
C ALA A 209 7.18 -3.13 11.40
N SER A 210 6.34 -4.06 11.87
CA SER A 210 6.79 -5.40 12.27
C SER A 210 7.43 -6.16 11.11
N TYR A 211 6.87 -6.06 9.91
CA TYR A 211 7.45 -6.67 8.71
C TYR A 211 8.80 -6.04 8.34
N ALA A 212 8.85 -4.71 8.34
CA ALA A 212 10.03 -3.93 8.00
C ALA A 212 11.12 -3.98 9.09
N GLY A 213 10.83 -4.44 10.31
CA GLY A 213 11.76 -4.32 11.43
C GLY A 213 11.98 -2.87 11.86
N LEU A 214 10.93 -2.05 11.74
CA LEU A 214 10.87 -0.64 12.09
C LEU A 214 9.97 -0.42 13.31
N SER A 215 9.89 0.82 13.78
CA SER A 215 8.92 1.27 14.77
C SER A 215 7.82 2.10 14.10
N PHE A 216 6.60 1.99 14.62
CA PHE A 216 5.47 2.82 14.22
C PHE A 216 5.06 3.71 15.40
N SER A 217 4.97 5.02 15.18
CA SER A 217 4.60 5.98 16.21
C SER A 217 3.17 6.48 16.00
N ARG A 218 2.28 6.07 16.91
CA ARG A 218 0.87 6.51 16.89
C ARG A 218 0.73 8.02 17.06
N ASP A 219 1.62 8.65 17.84
CA ASP A 219 1.63 10.09 18.10
C ASP A 219 1.97 10.94 16.87
N ARG A 220 2.54 10.33 15.82
CA ARG A 220 2.89 10.99 14.57
C ARG A 220 1.79 10.94 13.51
N ILE A 221 0.69 10.25 13.79
CA ILE A 221 -0.44 10.14 12.87
C ILE A 221 -1.11 11.50 12.69
N LYS A 222 -1.00 12.06 11.49
CA LYS A 222 -1.70 13.27 11.06
C LYS A 222 -2.87 12.89 10.16
N TRP A 223 -3.91 12.31 10.75
CA TRP A 223 -5.10 11.88 10.02
C TRP A 223 -6.24 12.89 10.18
N ASN A 224 -6.54 13.63 9.11
CA ASN A 224 -7.69 14.53 9.04
C ASN A 224 -8.61 14.05 7.91
N ALA A 225 -9.60 13.21 8.25
CA ALA A 225 -10.62 12.80 7.28
C ALA A 225 -11.56 13.97 6.95
N SER A 226 -11.10 14.94 6.16
CA SER A 226 -11.93 16.05 5.67
C SER A 226 -11.51 16.51 4.28
N LYS A 227 -12.00 15.78 3.28
CA LYS A 227 -12.96 16.26 2.28
C LYS A 227 -13.40 15.02 1.52
N THR A 228 -14.69 14.71 1.54
CA THR A 228 -15.31 13.81 0.58
C THR A 228 -14.82 14.22 -0.80
N ALA A 229 -13.88 13.45 -1.36
CA ALA A 229 -13.64 13.49 -2.79
C ALA A 229 -15.00 13.21 -3.41
N LYS A 230 -15.54 14.19 -4.16
CA LYS A 230 -16.72 13.94 -4.99
C LYS A 230 -16.45 12.64 -5.71
N GLU A 231 -17.37 11.69 -5.66
CA GLU A 231 -17.31 10.52 -6.52
C GLU A 231 -17.19 11.01 -7.96
N GLU A 232 -15.96 11.04 -8.47
CA GLU A 232 -15.73 11.35 -9.86
C GLU A 232 -16.25 10.14 -10.63
N LYS A 233 -17.33 10.38 -11.39
CA LYS A 233 -17.80 9.45 -12.40
C LYS A 233 -16.64 9.24 -13.36
N SER A 234 -15.92 8.13 -13.18
CA SER A 234 -14.76 7.81 -13.99
C SER A 234 -15.21 7.70 -15.47
N PRO A 235 -14.71 8.56 -16.38
CA PRO A 235 -15.18 8.63 -17.78
C PRO A 235 -15.02 7.32 -18.54
N TRP A 236 -14.05 6.49 -18.15
CA TRP A 236 -13.79 5.18 -18.76
C TRP A 236 -14.94 4.18 -18.57
N ARG A 237 -15.85 4.39 -17.60
CA ARG A 237 -17.07 3.56 -17.46
C ARG A 237 -17.99 3.64 -18.69
N ALA A 238 -17.91 4.72 -19.47
CA ALA A 238 -18.65 4.82 -20.72
C ALA A 238 -18.12 3.88 -21.82
N LEU A 239 -16.88 3.37 -21.69
CA LEU A 239 -16.24 2.53 -22.69
C LEU A 239 -16.51 1.03 -22.51
N TYR A 240 -16.94 0.60 -21.31
CA TYR A 240 -17.08 -0.83 -21.00
C TYR A 240 -18.47 -1.29 -20.56
N GLY A 241 -19.46 -0.39 -20.50
CA GLY A 241 -20.88 -0.75 -20.26
C GLY A 241 -21.22 -1.01 -18.81
#